data_AF-S3DE02-F1
#
_entry.id   AF-S3DE02-F1
#
_cell.length_a   1.000
_cell.length_b   1.000
_cell.length_c   1.000
_cell.angle_alpha   90.00
_cell.angle_beta   90.00
_cell.angle_gamma   90.00
#
_symmetry.space_group_name_H-M   'P 1'
#
loop_
_entity.id
_entity.type
_entity.pdbx_description
1 polymer ?
#
loop_
_entity_poly.entity_id
_entity_poly.type
_entity_poly.pdbx_seq_one_letter_code
_entity_poly.pdbx_strand_id
1 'polypeptide(L)'
;MADDAITDAMEGVEEAPAEIDQPLFTEQEQRVLDLYARMEELQLNIALLKSQGTLSQGRVTSSLARFLTLTYPDENANVTEEDIKAAQQGLLEAKTAYQLRNDIVESVLIANPILKAVHAGSNASTAEQDLLPLLEQRDTLSVTLADLSRKVLNAKKELIKVETENVNTNRQNAELAAQMISLAKDADTQKRDNMSRKAQKDLAEMDQKVKSIRQTWRIMKGTASGTIVGSGVDWARDPELLEIVLDNDEAGDG
;
A
#
# COMPACT_ATOMS: atom_id res chain seq x y z
N MET A 1 -6.41 27.85 45.47
CA MET A 1 -5.17 28.64 45.39
C MET A 1 -4.06 27.71 44.92
N ALA A 2 -4.09 27.43 43.63
CA ALA A 2 -3.15 26.59 42.93
C ALA A 2 -3.11 27.20 41.53
N ASP A 3 -2.24 28.19 41.31
CA ASP A 3 -2.10 28.81 39.98
C ASP A 3 -0.88 29.73 39.81
N ASP A 4 0.28 29.46 40.43
CA ASP A 4 1.40 30.42 40.32
C ASP A 4 2.81 29.81 40.37
N ALA A 5 3.01 28.63 39.78
CA ALA A 5 4.34 28.01 39.72
C ALA A 5 4.64 27.28 38.40
N ILE A 6 4.09 27.73 37.26
CA ILE A 6 4.36 27.15 35.93
C ILE A 6 4.88 28.21 34.93
N THR A 7 5.32 29.38 35.37
CA THR A 7 5.74 30.47 34.47
C THR A 7 7.24 30.75 34.43
N ASP A 8 8.08 29.95 35.08
CA ASP A 8 9.52 30.24 35.23
C ASP A 8 10.45 29.13 34.68
N ALA A 9 10.10 28.61 33.49
CA ALA A 9 10.92 27.61 32.78
C ALA A 9 10.93 27.81 31.26
N MET A 10 10.91 29.07 30.79
CA MET A 10 11.03 29.40 29.36
C MET A 10 11.98 30.58 29.10
N GLU A 11 13.09 30.64 29.83
CA GLU A 11 14.21 31.55 29.52
C GLU A 11 15.39 30.72 29.03
N GLY A 12 15.56 30.65 27.72
CA GLY A 12 16.60 29.86 27.06
C GLY A 12 16.26 29.38 25.67
N VAL A 13 15.56 30.19 24.86
CA VAL A 13 15.55 29.99 23.40
C VAL A 13 16.79 30.70 22.88
N GLU A 14 17.90 29.97 22.91
CA GLU A 14 19.12 30.34 22.23
C GLU A 14 18.77 30.47 20.73
N GLU A 15 18.85 31.69 20.23
CA GLU A 15 18.57 32.03 18.84
C GLU A 15 19.43 31.14 17.93
N ALA A 16 18.76 30.27 17.17
CA ALA A 16 19.40 29.49 16.13
C ALA A 16 20.17 30.45 15.21
N PRO A 17 21.47 30.19 14.91
CA PRO A 17 22.20 31.03 13.99
C PRO A 17 21.50 30.97 12.63
N ALA A 18 21.12 32.15 12.14
CA ALA A 18 20.45 32.34 10.87
C ALA A 18 21.09 31.46 9.79
N GLU A 19 20.30 30.52 9.25
CA GLU A 19 20.65 29.75 8.07
C GLU A 19 21.03 30.72 6.97
N ILE A 20 22.32 30.75 6.66
CA ILE A 20 22.82 31.43 5.49
C ILE A 20 22.29 30.60 4.32
N ASP A 21 21.17 31.06 3.77
CA ASP A 21 20.52 30.56 2.54
C ASP A 21 21.41 30.90 1.32
N GLN A 22 22.64 30.41 1.34
CA GLN A 22 23.44 30.31 0.13
C GLN A 22 22.85 29.13 -0.66
N PRO A 23 22.45 29.34 -1.92
CA PRO A 23 22.02 28.22 -2.75
C PRO A 23 23.14 27.18 -2.77
N LEU A 24 22.83 25.97 -2.26
CA LEU A 24 23.75 24.84 -2.09
C LEU A 24 24.49 24.44 -3.37
N PHE A 25 23.99 24.90 -4.52
CA PHE A 25 24.52 24.64 -5.85
C PHE A 25 24.44 25.94 -6.65
N THR A 26 25.44 26.18 -7.49
CA THR A 26 25.37 27.24 -8.49
C THR A 26 24.19 26.99 -9.45
N GLU A 27 23.66 28.05 -10.06
CA GLU A 27 22.53 27.94 -11.02
C GLU A 27 22.84 26.95 -12.17
N GLN A 28 24.12 26.80 -12.52
CA GLN A 28 24.59 25.85 -13.52
C GLN A 28 24.54 24.41 -13.01
N GLU A 29 24.96 24.16 -11.77
CA GLU A 29 24.90 22.83 -11.14
C GLU A 29 23.46 22.38 -10.92
N GLN A 30 22.56 23.29 -10.49
CA GLN A 30 21.13 23.00 -10.41
C GLN A 30 20.55 22.61 -11.77
N ARG A 31 20.91 23.35 -12.83
CA ARG A 31 20.47 23.02 -14.20
C ARG A 31 20.97 21.66 -14.65
N VAL A 32 22.20 21.27 -14.28
CA VAL A 32 22.76 19.95 -14.61
C VAL A 32 21.99 18.85 -13.87
N LEU A 33 21.68 19.05 -12.59
CA LEU A 33 20.89 18.10 -11.79
C LEU A 33 19.46 17.95 -12.33
N ASP A 34 18.81 19.05 -12.71
CA ASP A 34 17.48 19.02 -13.34
C ASP A 34 17.50 18.28 -14.68
N LEU A 35 18.54 18.47 -15.49
CA LEU A 35 18.72 17.75 -16.75
C LEU A 35 18.94 16.26 -16.52
N TYR A 36 19.69 15.89 -15.49
CA TYR A 36 19.89 14.48 -15.11
C TYR A 36 18.58 13.84 -14.63
N ALA A 37 17.84 14.49 -13.72
CA ALA A 37 16.55 14.02 -13.24
C ALA A 37 15.54 13.85 -14.39
N ARG A 38 15.52 14.80 -15.34
CA ARG A 38 14.70 14.69 -16.54
C ARG A 38 15.15 13.58 -17.49
N MET A 39 16.44 13.28 -17.54
CA MET A 39 16.96 12.15 -18.31
C MET A 39 16.52 10.82 -17.68
N GLU A 40 16.59 10.70 -16.37
CA GLU A 40 16.12 9.52 -15.63
C GLU A 40 14.62 9.30 -15.82
N GLU A 41 13.81 10.36 -15.73
CA GLU A 41 12.38 10.33 -16.01
C GLU A 41 12.08 9.85 -17.44
N LEU A 42 12.83 10.36 -18.43
CA LEU A 42 12.68 9.94 -19.82
C LEU A 42 13.09 8.47 -20.01
N GLN A 43 14.14 8.00 -19.34
CA GLN A 43 14.54 6.59 -19.38
C GLN A 43 13.47 5.67 -18.78
N LEU A 44 12.85 6.07 -17.66
CA LEU A 44 11.72 5.36 -17.05
C LEU A 44 10.51 5.33 -18.00
N ASN A 45 10.16 6.46 -18.60
CA ASN A 45 9.08 6.56 -19.57
C ASN A 45 9.33 5.67 -20.80
N ILE A 46 10.57 5.61 -21.30
CA ILE A 46 10.95 4.71 -22.40
C ILE A 46 10.82 3.24 -21.97
N ALA A 47 11.27 2.89 -20.77
CA ALA A 47 11.15 1.53 -20.23
C ALA A 47 9.68 1.11 -20.08
N LEU A 48 8.83 2.03 -19.59
CA LEU A 48 7.40 1.85 -19.44
C LEU A 48 6.72 1.70 -20.80
N LEU A 49 7.00 2.58 -21.76
CA LEU A 49 6.49 2.49 -23.14
C LEU A 49 6.94 1.20 -23.86
N LYS A 50 8.15 0.73 -23.58
CA LYS A 50 8.68 -0.55 -24.08
C LYS A 50 7.98 -1.74 -23.44
N SER A 51 7.69 -1.68 -22.13
CA SER A 51 6.93 -2.72 -21.43
C SER A 51 5.46 -2.80 -21.87
N GLN A 52 4.86 -1.64 -22.21
CA GLN A 52 3.49 -1.53 -22.72
C GLN A 52 3.37 -1.92 -24.21
N GLY A 53 4.46 -2.38 -24.84
CA GLY A 53 4.45 -2.87 -26.23
C GLY A 53 4.38 -1.78 -27.30
N THR A 54 4.23 -0.51 -26.93
CA THR A 54 4.10 0.62 -27.88
C THR A 54 5.37 0.86 -28.70
N LEU A 55 6.56 0.60 -28.14
CA LEU A 55 7.84 0.63 -28.86
C LEU A 55 8.22 -0.70 -29.52
N SER A 56 7.59 -1.80 -29.11
CA SER A 56 7.85 -3.14 -29.67
C SER A 56 7.11 -3.37 -30.99
N GLN A 57 6.21 -2.46 -31.41
CA GLN A 57 5.38 -2.64 -32.60
C GLN A 57 5.39 -1.49 -33.62
N GLY A 58 6.19 -0.42 -33.46
CA GLY A 58 6.00 0.75 -34.33
C GLY A 58 7.24 1.58 -34.64
N ARG A 59 7.73 1.42 -35.86
CA ARG A 59 8.14 2.53 -36.76
C ARG A 59 9.57 3.10 -36.69
N VAL A 60 10.40 2.81 -35.67
CA VAL A 60 11.80 3.33 -35.65
C VAL A 60 12.79 2.36 -36.31
N THR A 61 12.48 1.07 -36.40
CA THR A 61 13.34 0.10 -37.10
C THR A 61 13.28 0.24 -38.61
N SER A 62 12.26 0.88 -39.20
CA SER A 62 12.12 0.94 -40.66
C SER A 62 13.01 1.98 -41.35
N SER A 63 13.33 3.11 -40.70
CA SER A 63 14.18 4.13 -41.31
C SER A 63 15.66 3.77 -41.25
N LEU A 64 16.12 3.22 -40.11
CA LEU A 64 17.50 2.75 -39.96
C LEU A 64 17.75 1.42 -40.69
N ALA A 65 16.77 0.50 -40.72
CA ALA A 65 16.89 -0.72 -41.53
C ALA A 65 17.01 -0.41 -43.02
N ARG A 66 16.30 0.62 -43.52
CA ARG A 66 16.39 1.05 -44.93
C ARG A 66 17.73 1.72 -45.27
N PHE A 67 18.38 2.35 -44.29
CA PHE A 67 19.71 2.92 -44.47
C PHE A 67 20.80 1.83 -44.45
N LEU A 68 20.64 0.81 -43.61
CA LEU A 68 21.57 -0.32 -43.50
C LEU A 68 21.44 -1.36 -44.64
N THR A 69 20.30 -1.41 -45.36
CA THR A 69 20.13 -2.34 -46.51
C THR A 69 20.90 -1.95 -47.76
N LEU A 70 21.53 -0.76 -47.80
CA LEU A 70 22.30 -0.32 -48.97
C LEU A 70 23.78 -0.75 -48.93
N THR A 71 24.23 -1.45 -47.88
CA THR A 71 25.66 -1.74 -47.69
C THR A 71 26.07 -3.21 -47.88
N TYR A 72 25.14 -4.16 -48.06
CA TYR A 72 25.50 -5.56 -48.35
C TYR A 72 24.49 -6.23 -49.31
N PRO A 73 24.90 -6.60 -50.54
CA PRO A 73 24.11 -7.48 -51.37
C PRO A 73 24.53 -8.93 -51.08
N ASP A 74 23.73 -9.63 -50.27
CA ASP A 74 23.61 -11.09 -50.40
C ASP A 74 22.21 -11.53 -49.95
N GLU A 75 21.25 -11.32 -50.84
CA GLU A 75 19.96 -12.01 -50.80
C GLU A 75 20.21 -13.47 -51.18
N ASN A 76 20.43 -14.36 -50.21
CA ASN A 76 20.15 -15.82 -50.22
C ASN A 76 20.83 -16.62 -49.07
N ALA A 77 21.20 -15.99 -47.95
CA ALA A 77 21.38 -16.76 -46.72
C ALA A 77 19.99 -17.09 -46.16
N ASN A 78 19.58 -18.36 -46.22
CA ASN A 78 18.42 -18.85 -45.47
C ASN A 78 18.72 -18.60 -43.98
N VAL A 79 18.29 -17.46 -43.45
CA VAL A 79 18.43 -17.12 -42.03
C VAL A 79 17.68 -18.21 -41.27
N THR A 80 18.42 -19.12 -40.66
CA THR A 80 17.83 -20.22 -39.91
C THR A 80 17.29 -19.68 -38.59
N GLU A 81 16.31 -20.38 -37.99
CA GLU A 81 15.81 -20.02 -36.66
C GLU A 81 16.95 -20.02 -35.61
N GLU A 82 18.01 -20.79 -35.85
CA GLU A 82 19.21 -20.86 -35.03
C GLU A 82 20.06 -19.58 -35.15
N ASP A 83 20.21 -19.02 -36.36
CA ASP A 83 20.89 -17.73 -36.56
C ASP A 83 20.15 -16.57 -35.89
N ILE A 84 18.81 -16.61 -35.89
CA ILE A 84 17.98 -15.62 -35.19
C ILE A 84 18.17 -15.74 -33.67
N LYS A 85 18.19 -16.96 -33.13
CA LYS A 85 18.44 -17.20 -31.69
C LYS A 85 19.84 -16.77 -31.29
N ALA A 86 20.85 -17.07 -32.10
CA ALA A 86 22.22 -16.64 -31.87
C ALA A 86 22.35 -15.10 -31.91
N ALA A 87 21.69 -14.44 -32.87
CA ALA A 87 21.68 -12.98 -32.95
C ALA A 87 20.91 -12.33 -31.78
N GLN A 88 19.80 -12.91 -31.33
CA GLN A 88 19.05 -12.46 -30.15
C GLN A 88 19.87 -12.59 -28.87
N GLN A 89 20.58 -13.71 -28.70
CA GLN A 89 21.47 -13.93 -27.58
C GLN A 89 22.65 -12.94 -27.63
N GLY A 90 23.29 -12.76 -28.78
CA GLY A 90 24.36 -11.77 -28.96
C GLY A 90 23.90 -10.33 -28.68
N LEU A 91 22.67 -9.98 -29.06
CA LEU A 91 22.07 -8.68 -28.72
C LEU A 91 21.83 -8.54 -27.21
N LEU A 92 21.32 -9.60 -26.55
CA LEU A 92 21.10 -9.59 -25.11
C LEU A 92 22.42 -9.45 -24.35
N GLU A 93 23.44 -10.22 -24.74
CA GLU A 93 24.79 -10.15 -24.19
C GLU A 93 25.38 -8.74 -24.38
N ALA A 94 25.32 -8.19 -25.60
CA ALA A 94 25.79 -6.82 -25.85
C ALA A 94 25.04 -5.76 -25.03
N LYS A 95 23.72 -5.93 -24.84
CA LYS A 95 22.91 -5.03 -24.01
C LYS A 95 23.31 -5.11 -22.54
N THR A 96 23.44 -6.32 -22.00
CA THR A 96 23.86 -6.51 -20.60
C THR A 96 25.29 -5.99 -20.38
N ALA A 97 26.21 -6.22 -21.32
CA ALA A 97 27.57 -5.69 -21.26
C ALA A 97 27.60 -4.16 -21.31
N TYR A 98 26.76 -3.54 -22.15
CA TYR A 98 26.62 -2.09 -22.20
C TYR A 98 26.05 -1.52 -20.90
N GLN A 99 25.00 -2.13 -20.34
CA GLN A 99 24.41 -1.72 -19.07
C GLN A 99 25.43 -1.82 -17.94
N LEU A 100 26.10 -2.96 -17.81
CA LEU A 100 27.15 -3.15 -16.81
C LEU A 100 28.29 -2.14 -16.95
N ARG A 101 28.72 -1.84 -18.18
CA ARG A 101 29.75 -0.81 -18.41
C ARG A 101 29.26 0.57 -17.96
N ASN A 102 28.01 0.92 -18.27
CA ASN A 102 27.43 2.18 -17.83
C ASN A 102 27.37 2.26 -16.30
N ASP A 103 26.90 1.19 -15.65
CA ASP A 103 26.80 1.09 -14.19
C ASP A 103 28.18 1.19 -13.52
N ILE A 104 29.21 0.56 -14.10
CA ILE A 104 30.60 0.67 -13.62
C ILE A 104 31.10 2.10 -13.77
N VAL A 105 30.87 2.74 -14.92
CA VAL A 105 31.32 4.12 -15.16
C VAL A 105 30.64 5.07 -14.18
N GLU A 106 29.33 4.93 -13.98
CA GLU A 106 28.56 5.71 -13.01
C GLU A 106 29.05 5.49 -11.58
N SER A 107 29.25 4.23 -11.18
CA SER A 107 29.79 3.88 -9.87
C SER A 107 31.16 4.50 -9.63
N VAL A 108 32.07 4.48 -10.61
CA VAL A 108 33.40 5.10 -10.51
C VAL A 108 33.30 6.63 -10.45
N LEU A 109 32.38 7.24 -11.23
CA LEU A 109 32.16 8.68 -11.24
C LEU A 109 31.59 9.20 -9.91
N ILE A 110 30.78 8.40 -9.20
CA ILE A 110 30.21 8.75 -7.90
C ILE A 110 31.19 8.41 -6.76
N ALA A 111 31.82 7.24 -6.79
CA ALA A 111 32.64 6.76 -5.68
C ALA A 111 33.95 7.54 -5.51
N ASN A 112 34.59 7.97 -6.61
CA ASN A 112 35.87 8.68 -6.52
C ASN A 112 35.76 10.04 -5.80
N PRO A 113 34.79 10.92 -6.12
CA PRO A 113 34.54 12.15 -5.37
C PRO A 113 34.20 11.88 -3.90
N ILE A 114 33.40 10.86 -3.59
CA ILE A 114 33.07 10.48 -2.20
C ILE A 114 34.33 10.07 -1.42
N LEU A 115 35.16 9.21 -2.01
CA LEU A 115 36.40 8.75 -1.37
C LEU A 115 37.36 9.92 -1.12
N LYS A 116 37.43 10.88 -2.06
CA LYS A 116 38.26 12.06 -1.88
C LYS A 116 37.68 13.04 -0.87
N ALA A 117 36.37 13.22 -0.83
CA ALA A 117 35.68 14.03 0.16
C ALA A 117 35.99 13.55 1.59
N VAL A 118 36.05 12.24 1.80
CA VAL A 118 36.32 11.63 3.12
C VAL A 118 37.81 11.52 3.43
N HIS A 119 38.65 11.19 2.44
CA HIS A 119 40.04 10.75 2.70
C HIS A 119 41.14 11.63 2.08
N ALA A 120 40.85 12.46 1.07
CA ALA A 120 41.91 13.17 0.36
C ALA A 120 42.35 14.47 1.04
N GLY A 121 41.67 14.94 2.10
CA GLY A 121 42.09 16.09 2.90
C GLY A 121 42.45 17.30 2.01
N SER A 122 43.72 17.74 2.05
CA SER A 122 44.23 18.86 1.24
C SER A 122 44.44 18.56 -0.25
N ASN A 123 44.34 17.29 -0.69
CA ASN A 123 44.44 16.87 -2.08
C ASN A 123 43.09 16.77 -2.79
N ALA A 124 41.98 16.98 -2.07
CA ALA A 124 40.64 17.08 -2.63
C ALA A 124 40.43 18.45 -3.29
N SER A 125 39.67 18.49 -4.39
CA SER A 125 39.15 19.75 -4.93
C SER A 125 38.23 20.43 -3.90
N THR A 126 38.09 21.76 -3.94
CA THR A 126 37.15 22.49 -3.06
C THR A 126 35.72 21.93 -3.18
N ALA A 127 35.27 21.66 -4.41
CA ALA A 127 33.97 21.02 -4.63
C ALA A 127 33.86 19.59 -4.07
N GLU A 128 34.97 18.85 -3.95
CA GLU A 128 34.98 17.52 -3.32
C GLU A 128 34.98 17.65 -1.78
N GLN A 129 35.61 18.70 -1.22
CA GLN A 129 35.58 18.97 0.23
C GLN A 129 34.17 19.40 0.71
N ASP A 130 33.46 20.17 -0.11
CA ASP A 130 32.10 20.64 0.20
C ASP A 130 31.06 19.50 0.24
N LEU A 131 31.39 18.31 -0.30
CA LEU A 131 30.51 17.14 -0.24
C LEU A 131 30.48 16.48 1.14
N LEU A 132 31.49 16.66 1.98
CA LEU A 132 31.58 16.00 3.29
C LEU A 132 30.36 16.24 4.20
N PRO A 133 29.91 17.49 4.45
CA PRO A 133 28.73 17.72 5.28
C PRO A 133 27.45 17.09 4.70
N LEU A 134 27.31 17.06 3.37
CA LEU A 134 26.16 16.43 2.71
C LEU A 134 26.20 14.90 2.87
N LEU A 135 27.38 14.29 2.84
CA LEU A 135 27.57 12.86 3.10
C LEU A 135 27.24 12.50 4.55
N GLU A 136 27.66 13.32 5.52
CA GLU A 136 27.33 13.11 6.94
C GLU A 136 25.81 13.20 7.19
N GLN A 137 25.14 14.18 6.56
CA GLN A 137 23.68 14.29 6.60
C GLN A 137 23.00 13.07 5.98
N ARG A 138 23.46 12.64 4.79
CA ARG A 138 22.95 11.43 4.13
C ARG A 138 23.12 10.19 5.00
N ASP A 139 24.29 10.01 5.62
CA ASP A 139 24.59 8.84 6.44
C ASP A 139 23.74 8.82 7.71
N THR A 140 23.56 9.98 8.35
CA THR A 140 22.64 10.15 9.48
C THR A 140 21.20 9.79 9.07
N LEU A 141 20.72 10.32 7.95
CA LEU A 141 19.39 10.00 7.43
C LEU A 141 19.26 8.51 7.09
N SER A 142 20.29 7.90 6.51
CA SER A 142 20.31 6.48 6.16
C SER A 142 20.19 5.59 7.40
N VAL A 143 20.87 5.95 8.50
CA VAL A 143 20.75 5.26 9.79
C VAL A 143 19.33 5.41 10.34
N THR A 144 18.77 6.62 10.35
CA THR A 144 17.40 6.85 10.83
C THR A 144 16.35 6.09 10.00
N LEU A 145 16.54 6.03 8.68
CA LEU A 145 15.67 5.29 7.75
C LEU A 145 15.75 3.79 8.01
N ALA A 146 16.95 3.24 8.26
CA ALA A 146 17.12 1.84 8.60
C ALA A 146 16.43 1.49 9.92
N ASP A 147 16.54 2.36 10.93
CA ASP A 147 15.88 2.19 12.22
C ASP A 147 14.35 2.26 12.11
N LEU A 148 13.83 3.23 11.36
CA LEU A 148 12.39 3.35 11.08
C LEU A 148 11.89 2.12 10.33
N SER A 149 12.62 1.67 9.30
CA SER A 149 12.28 0.46 8.55
C SER A 149 12.24 -0.77 9.45
N ARG A 150 13.18 -0.89 10.40
CA ARG A 150 13.18 -1.97 11.40
C ARG A 150 11.98 -1.89 12.34
N LYS A 151 11.62 -0.68 12.81
CA LYS A 151 10.41 -0.46 13.64
C LYS A 151 9.15 -0.85 12.88
N VAL A 152 9.02 -0.46 11.61
CA VAL A 152 7.88 -0.82 10.76
C VAL A 152 7.79 -2.33 10.57
N LEU A 153 8.91 -3.00 10.27
CA LEU A 153 8.94 -4.45 10.11
C LEU A 153 8.55 -5.18 11.41
N ASN A 154 9.01 -4.69 12.57
CA ASN A 154 8.63 -5.25 13.86
C ASN A 154 7.15 -5.04 14.17
N ALA A 155 6.62 -3.83 13.96
CA ALA A 155 5.20 -3.54 14.14
C ALA A 155 4.32 -4.42 13.23
N LYS A 156 4.74 -4.63 11.98
CA LYS A 156 4.05 -5.54 11.05
C LYS A 156 4.07 -6.98 11.54
N LYS A 157 5.20 -7.46 12.09
CA LYS A 157 5.29 -8.81 12.67
C LYS A 157 4.35 -8.99 13.86
N GLU A 158 4.32 -8.01 14.77
CA GLU A 158 3.40 -8.04 15.92
C GLU A 158 1.94 -7.98 15.46
N LEU A 159 1.61 -7.15 14.46
CA LEU A 159 0.27 -7.10 13.89
C LEU A 159 -0.15 -8.46 13.32
N ILE A 160 0.70 -9.10 12.52
CA ILE A 160 0.42 -10.43 11.96
C ILE A 160 0.21 -11.44 13.08
N LYS A 161 1.03 -11.41 14.13
CA LYS A 161 0.89 -12.30 15.29
C LYS A 161 -0.48 -12.11 15.95
N VAL A 162 -0.85 -10.88 16.28
CA VAL A 162 -2.16 -10.56 16.90
C VAL A 162 -3.31 -10.94 15.97
N GLU A 163 -3.19 -10.71 14.67
CA GLU A 163 -4.21 -11.11 13.69
C GLU A 163 -4.39 -12.63 13.66
N THR A 164 -3.30 -13.41 13.66
CA THR A 164 -3.40 -14.87 13.71
C THR A 164 -4.00 -15.38 15.01
N GLU A 165 -3.66 -14.76 16.15
CA GLU A 165 -4.25 -15.07 17.46
C GLU A 165 -5.75 -14.74 17.48
N ASN A 166 -6.14 -13.61 16.89
CA ASN A 166 -7.55 -13.20 16.78
C ASN A 166 -8.34 -14.16 15.89
N VAL A 167 -7.83 -14.53 14.71
CA VAL A 167 -8.47 -15.50 13.83
C VAL A 167 -8.68 -16.84 14.55
N ASN A 168 -7.67 -17.33 15.28
CA ASN A 168 -7.78 -18.58 16.02
C ASN A 168 -8.80 -18.48 17.17
N THR A 169 -8.77 -17.39 17.94
CA THR A 169 -9.71 -17.14 19.04
C THR A 169 -11.13 -17.00 18.52
N ASN A 170 -11.34 -16.29 17.41
CA ASN A 170 -12.65 -16.13 16.80
C ASN A 170 -13.19 -17.48 16.29
N ARG A 171 -12.33 -18.34 15.73
CA ARG A 171 -12.69 -19.71 15.35
C ARG A 171 -13.14 -20.52 16.56
N GLN A 172 -12.40 -20.46 17.67
CA GLN A 172 -12.76 -21.14 18.92
C GLN A 172 -14.07 -20.59 19.50
N ASN A 173 -14.26 -19.28 19.49
CA ASN A 173 -15.49 -18.64 19.97
C ASN A 173 -16.70 -19.08 19.12
N ALA A 174 -16.55 -19.17 17.80
CA ALA A 174 -17.59 -19.69 16.91
C ALA A 174 -17.91 -21.16 17.19
N GLU A 175 -16.88 -22.01 17.39
CA GLU A 175 -17.05 -23.42 17.75
C GLU A 175 -17.77 -23.58 19.10
N LEU A 176 -17.38 -22.80 20.12
CA LEU A 176 -18.02 -22.79 21.44
C LEU A 176 -19.45 -22.27 21.39
N ALA A 177 -19.72 -21.21 20.62
CA ALA A 177 -21.07 -20.70 20.41
C ALA A 177 -21.96 -21.75 19.73
N ALA A 178 -21.45 -22.45 18.71
CA ALA A 178 -22.17 -23.54 18.07
C ALA A 178 -22.48 -24.70 19.04
N GLN A 179 -21.51 -25.08 19.89
CA GLN A 179 -21.72 -26.07 20.95
C GLN A 179 -22.73 -25.60 22.00
N MET A 180 -22.70 -24.33 22.39
CA MET A 180 -23.67 -23.77 23.31
C MET A 180 -25.09 -23.80 22.73
N ILE A 181 -25.24 -23.47 21.44
CA ILE A 181 -26.53 -23.56 20.74
C ILE A 181 -27.00 -25.01 20.64
N SER A 182 -26.13 -25.98 20.34
CA SER A 182 -26.52 -27.40 20.30
C SER A 182 -26.93 -27.90 21.68
N LEU A 183 -26.18 -27.56 22.72
CA LEU A 183 -26.51 -27.92 24.10
C LEU A 183 -27.82 -27.27 24.57
N ALA A 184 -28.07 -26.01 24.21
CA ALA A 184 -29.33 -25.34 24.49
C ALA A 184 -30.51 -26.03 23.78
N LYS A 185 -30.33 -26.43 22.51
CA LYS A 185 -31.33 -27.22 21.76
C LYS A 185 -31.60 -28.57 22.43
N ASP A 186 -30.56 -29.28 22.85
CA ASP A 186 -30.68 -30.58 23.54
C ASP A 186 -31.35 -30.43 24.91
N ALA A 187 -31.06 -29.36 25.65
CA ALA A 187 -31.75 -29.06 26.91
C ALA A 187 -33.24 -28.73 26.68
N ASP A 188 -33.56 -27.98 25.63
CA ASP A 188 -34.94 -27.66 25.26
C ASP A 188 -35.72 -28.89 24.79
N THR A 189 -35.10 -29.81 24.03
CA THR A 189 -35.73 -31.07 23.63
C THR A 189 -35.97 -31.97 24.83
N GLN A 190 -34.98 -32.15 25.73
CA GLN A 190 -35.17 -32.89 26.97
C GLN A 190 -36.26 -32.29 27.86
N LYS A 191 -36.33 -30.96 27.97
CA LYS A 191 -37.41 -30.28 28.70
C LYS A 191 -38.76 -30.55 28.05
N ARG A 192 -38.86 -30.51 26.72
CA ARG A 192 -40.07 -30.86 25.98
C ARG A 192 -40.47 -32.32 26.21
N ASP A 193 -39.53 -33.26 26.14
CA ASP A 193 -39.79 -34.69 26.32
C ASP A 193 -40.22 -35.04 27.75
N ASN A 194 -39.72 -34.33 28.75
CA ASN A 194 -40.12 -34.48 30.15
C ASN A 194 -41.47 -33.81 30.49
N MET A 195 -42.04 -33.00 29.58
CA MET A 195 -43.35 -32.36 29.78
C MET A 195 -44.52 -33.30 29.42
N SER A 196 -45.65 -33.13 30.11
CA SER A 196 -46.89 -33.83 29.77
C SER A 196 -47.37 -33.50 28.34
N ARG A 197 -48.00 -34.45 27.64
CA ARG A 197 -48.51 -34.28 26.26
C ARG A 197 -49.43 -33.06 26.09
N LYS A 198 -50.15 -32.66 27.15
CA LYS A 198 -50.98 -31.45 27.14
C LYS A 198 -50.13 -30.17 27.10
N ALA A 199 -49.12 -30.10 27.97
CA ALA A 199 -48.18 -28.99 28.01
C ALA A 199 -47.36 -28.86 26.72
N GLN A 200 -46.98 -29.97 26.07
CA GLN A 200 -46.33 -29.95 24.75
C GLN A 200 -47.21 -29.32 23.66
N LYS A 201 -48.50 -29.69 23.61
CA LYS A 201 -49.45 -29.12 22.63
C LYS A 201 -49.69 -27.64 22.86
N ASP A 202 -49.90 -27.24 24.11
CA ASP A 202 -50.12 -25.84 24.48
C ASP A 202 -48.89 -24.98 24.13
N LEU A 203 -47.68 -25.49 24.37
CA LEU A 203 -46.43 -24.81 24.00
C LEU A 203 -46.27 -24.63 22.48
N ALA A 204 -46.57 -25.68 21.70
CA ALA A 204 -46.49 -25.62 20.24
C ALA A 204 -47.51 -24.63 19.64
N GLU A 205 -48.71 -24.56 20.21
CA GLU A 205 -49.73 -23.60 19.79
C GLU A 205 -49.29 -22.16 20.08
N MET A 206 -48.69 -21.91 21.24
CA MET A 206 -48.15 -20.59 21.58
C MET A 206 -46.96 -20.20 20.71
N ASP A 207 -46.03 -21.12 20.42
CA ASP A 207 -44.91 -20.88 19.49
C ASP A 207 -45.41 -20.49 18.09
N GLN A 208 -46.45 -21.15 17.60
CA GLN A 208 -47.06 -20.83 16.31
C GLN A 208 -47.71 -19.44 16.31
N LYS A 209 -48.40 -19.08 17.40
CA LYS A 209 -48.96 -17.73 17.58
C LYS A 209 -47.87 -16.66 17.60
N VAL A 210 -46.79 -16.86 18.37
CA VAL A 210 -45.66 -15.90 18.43
C VAL A 210 -45.00 -15.72 17.05
N LYS A 211 -44.80 -16.81 16.29
CA LYS A 211 -44.27 -16.72 14.92
C LYS A 211 -45.18 -15.91 14.00
N SER A 212 -46.49 -16.16 14.05
CA SER A 212 -47.46 -15.42 13.22
C SER A 212 -47.49 -13.92 13.57
N ILE A 213 -47.40 -13.58 14.86
CA ILE A 213 -47.34 -12.19 15.33
C ILE A 213 -46.04 -11.53 14.86
N ARG A 214 -44.89 -12.21 15.00
CA ARG A 214 -43.59 -11.68 14.56
C ARG A 214 -43.54 -11.44 13.06
N GLN A 215 -44.11 -12.34 12.26
CA GLN A 215 -44.21 -12.17 10.82
C GLN A 215 -45.11 -10.97 10.46
N THR A 216 -46.24 -10.83 11.14
CA THR A 216 -47.16 -9.69 10.95
C THR A 216 -46.49 -8.38 11.35
N TRP A 217 -45.75 -8.35 12.46
CA TRP A 217 -44.98 -7.20 12.90
C TRP A 217 -43.90 -6.80 11.90
N ARG A 218 -43.17 -7.77 11.33
CA ARG A 218 -42.15 -7.50 10.30
C ARG A 218 -42.76 -6.83 9.06
N ILE A 219 -43.92 -7.32 8.61
CA ILE A 219 -44.65 -6.72 7.49
C ILE A 219 -45.10 -5.31 7.85
N MET A 220 -45.62 -5.11 9.07
CA MET A 220 -46.07 -3.81 9.54
C MET A 220 -44.90 -2.81 9.66
N LYS A 221 -43.75 -3.20 10.22
CA LYS A 221 -42.52 -2.38 10.30
C LYS A 221 -42.01 -2.01 8.92
N GLY A 222 -41.95 -2.96 7.99
CA GLY A 222 -41.54 -2.71 6.60
C GLY A 222 -42.49 -1.77 5.85
N THR A 223 -43.80 -1.94 6.07
CA THR A 223 -44.81 -1.06 5.44
C THR A 223 -44.75 0.35 6.02
N ALA A 224 -44.62 0.51 7.35
CA ALA A 224 -44.47 1.80 8.00
C ALA A 224 -43.21 2.53 7.55
N SER A 225 -42.06 1.85 7.53
CA SER A 225 -40.77 2.41 7.09
C SER A 225 -40.82 2.81 5.61
N GLY A 226 -41.37 1.94 4.75
CA GLY A 226 -41.57 2.25 3.32
C GLY A 226 -42.52 3.43 3.10
N THR A 227 -43.56 3.57 3.93
CA THR A 227 -44.49 4.70 3.86
C THR A 227 -43.83 6.01 4.31
N ILE A 228 -43.05 5.99 5.39
CA ILE A 228 -42.33 7.17 5.90
C ILE A 228 -41.31 7.66 4.86
N VAL A 229 -40.52 6.76 4.29
CA VAL A 229 -39.54 7.08 3.23
C VAL A 229 -40.23 7.55 1.95
N GLY A 230 -41.35 6.92 1.57
CA GLY A 230 -42.11 7.26 0.36
C GLY A 230 -43.00 8.51 0.47
N SER A 231 -43.33 8.95 1.69
CA SER A 231 -44.19 10.10 1.97
C SER A 231 -43.50 11.45 1.72
N GLY A 232 -42.18 11.48 1.53
CA GLY A 232 -41.41 12.72 1.38
C GLY A 232 -41.27 13.53 2.68
N VAL A 233 -41.58 12.93 3.83
CA VAL A 233 -41.27 13.48 5.16
C VAL A 233 -39.76 13.40 5.37
N ASP A 234 -39.14 14.45 5.93
CA ASP A 234 -37.69 14.53 6.17
C ASP A 234 -37.29 13.72 7.42
N TRP A 235 -37.45 12.40 7.32
CA TRP A 235 -37.21 11.41 8.38
C TRP A 235 -35.75 11.34 8.84
N ALA A 236 -34.80 11.89 8.07
CA ALA A 236 -33.38 11.91 8.43
C ALA A 236 -33.05 12.98 9.49
N ARG A 237 -33.92 13.98 9.68
CA ARG A 237 -33.75 15.06 10.67
C ARG A 237 -34.46 14.80 11.98
N ASP A 238 -35.42 13.88 12.00
CA ASP A 238 -36.15 13.49 13.19
C ASP A 238 -35.52 12.21 13.77
N PRO A 239 -34.92 12.26 14.97
CA PRO A 239 -34.26 11.10 15.58
C PRO A 239 -35.23 9.93 15.82
N GLU A 240 -36.52 10.18 16.06
CA GLU A 240 -37.52 9.12 16.27
C GLU A 240 -37.85 8.39 14.96
N LEU A 241 -37.95 9.12 13.85
CA LEU A 241 -38.20 8.53 12.53
C LEU A 241 -36.96 7.86 11.95
N LEU A 242 -35.78 8.41 12.23
CA LEU A 242 -34.50 7.82 11.86
C LEU A 242 -34.33 6.45 12.53
N GLU A 243 -34.64 6.33 13.82
CA GLU A 243 -34.62 5.05 14.54
C GLU A 243 -35.60 4.07 13.89
N ILE A 244 -36.86 4.45 13.67
CA ILE A 244 -37.86 3.54 13.08
C ILE A 244 -37.45 3.01 11.69
N VAL A 245 -36.76 3.81 10.89
CA VAL A 245 -36.33 3.45 9.52
C VAL A 245 -34.99 2.71 9.48
N LEU A 246 -34.04 3.05 10.35
CA LEU A 246 -32.67 2.48 10.36
C LEU A 246 -32.46 1.36 11.38
N ASP A 247 -33.41 1.12 12.27
CA ASP A 247 -33.35 0.08 13.29
C ASP A 247 -33.41 -1.31 12.63
N ASN A 248 -32.25 -1.76 12.16
CA ASN A 248 -31.98 -3.11 11.72
C ASN A 248 -31.81 -3.99 12.95
N ASP A 249 -32.93 -4.48 13.48
CA ASP A 249 -32.96 -5.73 14.24
C ASP A 249 -32.65 -6.92 13.32
N GLU A 250 -31.50 -6.91 12.63
CA GLU A 250 -30.89 -8.12 12.09
C GLU A 250 -30.18 -8.87 13.22
N ALA A 251 -30.91 -9.14 14.30
CA ALA A 251 -30.48 -10.10 15.31
C ALA A 251 -30.86 -11.51 14.83
N GLY A 252 -29.97 -12.10 14.04
CA GLY A 252 -29.70 -13.54 13.96
C GLY A 252 -30.87 -14.47 13.61
N ASP A 253 -31.05 -14.71 12.31
CA ASP A 253 -31.51 -16.02 11.83
C ASP A 253 -30.29 -16.72 11.18
N GLY A 254 -29.59 -17.48 12.02
CA GLY A 254 -28.47 -18.37 11.72
C GLY A 254 -28.39 -19.42 12.82
#